data_AF-A0ABD3UFF8-F1
#
_entry.id   AF-A0ABD3UFF8-F1
#
_cell.length_a   1.000
_cell.length_b   1.000
_cell.length_c   1.000
_cell.angle_alpha   90.00
_cell.angle_beta   90.00
_cell.angle_gamma   90.00
#
_symmetry.space_group_name_H-M   'P 1'
#
loop_
_entity.id
_entity.type
_entity.pdbx_description
1 polymer ?
#
loop_
_entity_poly.entity_id
_entity_poly.type
_entity_poly.pdbx_seq_one_letter_code
_entity_poly.pdbx_strand_id
1 'polypeptide(L)'
;MDHIHDGHVCHCQSVNPSVVETLEELDFTRGIWISALNGLINEVSQMLVKGTDPNATDSFGYTALHYAARSGHYAVCELLLQRGANPDIKTKSGGITSLHRACYQGHLSIVQILLDYKADPLTADSDGKLPLHKAAENGHVEIVKLLVSQGGKALSMADNKGRIPLDCVSSNNLELRELLQPR
;
A
#
# COMPACT_ATOMS: atom_id res chain seq x y z
N MET A 1 44.50 52.55 -28.97
CA MET A 1 43.06 52.33 -28.81
C MET A 1 42.89 51.37 -27.66
N ASP A 2 42.32 51.95 -26.60
CA ASP A 2 41.65 51.37 -25.43
C ASP A 2 42.44 50.65 -24.33
N HIS A 3 42.45 51.35 -23.20
CA HIS A 3 42.81 50.97 -21.83
C HIS A 3 41.61 50.34 -21.09
N ILE A 4 41.86 49.95 -19.82
CA ILE A 4 40.93 49.70 -18.68
C ILE A 4 40.80 48.19 -18.35
N HIS A 5 41.51 47.68 -17.33
CA HIS A 5 41.15 47.60 -15.90
C HIS A 5 39.95 46.68 -15.61
N ASP A 6 40.18 45.54 -14.94
CA ASP A 6 39.74 45.32 -13.55
C ASP A 6 39.83 43.84 -13.15
N GLY A 7 40.42 43.61 -11.98
CA GLY A 7 40.32 42.34 -11.30
C GLY A 7 38.94 42.20 -10.65
N HIS A 8 38.49 40.96 -10.50
CA HIS A 8 37.59 40.58 -9.41
C HIS A 8 37.92 39.15 -9.01
N VAL A 9 38.61 39.01 -7.88
CA VAL A 9 38.43 37.85 -7.01
C VAL A 9 37.04 38.01 -6.39
N CYS A 10 36.13 37.06 -6.62
CA CYS A 10 34.98 36.85 -5.74
C CYS A 10 35.13 35.50 -5.05
N HIS A 11 35.16 35.60 -3.73
CA HIS A 11 35.30 34.55 -2.73
C HIS A 11 33.89 34.08 -2.33
N CYS A 12 33.74 32.80 -1.95
CA CYS A 12 32.65 32.25 -1.14
C CYS A 12 31.27 32.20 -1.87
N GLN A 13 30.59 31.06 -1.99
CA GLN A 13 30.05 30.31 -0.86
C GLN A 13 29.86 28.85 -1.23
N SER A 14 30.31 28.00 -0.32
CA SER A 14 29.86 26.63 -0.08
C SER A 14 28.36 26.48 -0.34
N VAL A 15 28.00 25.88 -1.47
CA VAL A 15 26.65 25.34 -1.65
C VAL A 15 26.59 24.06 -0.82
N ASN A 16 25.87 24.15 0.29
CA ASN A 16 25.58 23.04 1.18
C ASN A 16 24.89 21.92 0.36
N PRO A 17 25.40 20.67 0.32
CA PRO A 17 24.79 19.57 -0.45
C PRO A 17 23.48 19.05 0.16
N SER A 18 22.76 19.88 0.93
CA SER A 18 21.69 19.47 1.82
C SER A 18 20.41 20.31 1.63
N VAL A 19 20.07 20.78 0.43
CA VAL A 19 18.70 21.19 0.02
C VAL A 19 18.73 21.75 -1.40
N VAL A 20 18.60 20.88 -2.40
CA VAL A 20 18.00 21.24 -3.69
C VAL A 20 17.20 20.03 -4.16
N GLU A 21 15.99 19.86 -3.60
CA GLU A 21 14.93 19.12 -4.28
C GLU A 21 14.53 19.92 -5.51
N THR A 22 15.27 19.74 -6.61
CA THR A 22 14.93 20.37 -7.90
C THR A 22 13.70 19.68 -8.48
N LEU A 23 12.64 20.47 -8.63
CA LEU A 23 11.32 20.18 -9.21
C LEU A 23 11.34 19.94 -10.74
N GLU A 24 12.42 19.39 -11.28
CA GLU A 24 12.52 19.03 -12.70
C GLU A 24 12.72 17.52 -12.78
N GLU A 25 11.79 16.83 -13.43
CA GLU A 25 11.58 15.37 -13.46
C GLU A 25 10.81 14.80 -12.26
N LEU A 26 9.49 15.02 -12.28
CA LEU A 26 8.53 14.01 -11.81
C LEU A 26 8.86 12.69 -12.53
N ASP A 27 9.74 11.88 -11.93
CA ASP A 27 10.02 10.52 -12.37
C ASP A 27 8.71 9.88 -12.80
N PHE A 28 8.63 9.42 -14.05
CA PHE A 28 7.43 8.80 -14.61
C PHE A 28 6.87 7.68 -13.70
N THR A 29 7.76 7.04 -12.95
CA THR A 29 7.48 6.05 -11.91
C THR A 29 6.83 6.62 -10.65
N ARG A 30 7.11 7.87 -10.24
CA ARG A 30 6.34 8.54 -9.17
C ARG A 30 4.92 8.86 -9.61
N GLY A 31 4.74 9.15 -10.90
CA GLY A 31 3.44 9.44 -11.51
C GLY A 31 2.43 8.33 -11.25
N ILE A 32 2.79 7.06 -11.48
CA ILE A 32 1.83 5.95 -11.35
C ILE A 32 1.31 5.78 -9.93
N TRP A 33 2.13 6.05 -8.90
CA TRP A 33 1.71 5.96 -7.50
C TRP A 33 0.73 7.08 -7.14
N ILE A 34 0.99 8.31 -7.59
CA ILE A 34 0.11 9.47 -7.36
C ILE A 34 -1.21 9.30 -8.11
N SER A 35 -1.16 8.89 -9.38
CA SER A 35 -2.36 8.61 -10.18
C SER A 35 -3.18 7.48 -9.55
N ALA A 36 -2.53 6.43 -9.03
CA ALA A 36 -3.22 5.34 -8.35
C ALA A 36 -3.82 5.75 -7.00
N LEU A 37 -3.15 6.62 -6.24
CA LEU A 37 -3.66 7.19 -5.00
C LEU A 37 -4.93 8.02 -5.21
N ASN A 38 -5.03 8.74 -6.33
CA ASN A 38 -6.13 9.63 -6.68
C ASN A 38 -7.21 8.97 -7.56
N GLY A 39 -7.03 7.71 -7.97
CA GLY A 39 -8.01 7.00 -8.78
C GLY A 39 -8.02 7.39 -10.27
N LEU A 40 -6.94 7.99 -10.77
CA LEU A 40 -6.83 8.48 -12.14
C LEU A 40 -6.54 7.32 -13.10
N ILE A 41 -7.57 6.51 -13.38
CA ILE A 41 -7.46 5.27 -14.18
C ILE A 41 -6.87 5.49 -15.58
N ASN A 42 -7.19 6.61 -16.23
CA ASN A 42 -6.68 6.92 -17.56
C ASN A 42 -5.16 7.15 -17.55
N GLU A 43 -4.65 7.84 -16.54
CA GLU A 43 -3.21 8.09 -16.40
C GLU A 43 -2.47 6.80 -16.07
N VAL A 44 -3.00 6.02 -15.11
CA VAL A 44 -2.44 4.69 -14.77
C VAL A 44 -2.41 3.80 -16.02
N SER A 45 -3.50 3.74 -16.80
CA SER A 45 -3.56 2.95 -18.03
C SER A 45 -2.52 3.40 -19.06
N GLN A 46 -2.39 4.71 -19.28
CA GLN A 46 -1.41 5.27 -20.21
C GLN A 46 0.02 4.96 -19.77
N MET A 47 0.32 5.07 -18.48
CA MET A 47 1.64 4.76 -17.93
C MET A 47 2.01 3.29 -18.13
N LEU A 48 1.08 2.39 -17.84
CA LEU A 48 1.27 0.95 -18.05
C LEU A 48 1.47 0.61 -19.54
N VAL A 49 0.74 1.27 -20.46
CA VAL A 49 0.91 1.10 -21.91
C VAL A 49 2.29 1.60 -22.37
N LYS A 50 2.80 2.66 -21.76
CA LYS A 50 4.15 3.19 -22.03
C LYS A 50 5.27 2.34 -21.44
N GLY A 51 4.95 1.23 -20.76
CA GLY A 51 5.93 0.28 -20.24
C GLY A 51 6.34 0.51 -18.79
N THR A 52 5.61 1.32 -18.01
CA THR A 52 5.84 1.37 -16.55
C THR A 52 5.61 0.00 -15.94
N ASP A 53 6.56 -0.46 -15.13
CA ASP A 53 6.39 -1.68 -14.34
C ASP A 53 5.24 -1.49 -13.32
N PRO A 54 4.14 -2.28 -13.39
CA PRO A 54 3.05 -2.22 -12.41
C PRO A 54 3.51 -2.55 -10.99
N ASN A 55 4.65 -3.22 -10.84
CA ASN A 55 5.26 -3.62 -9.57
C ASN A 55 6.31 -2.64 -9.05
N ALA A 56 6.53 -1.51 -9.75
CA ALA A 56 7.47 -0.50 -9.32
C ALA A 56 7.13 0.00 -7.92
N THR A 57 8.14 -0.01 -7.03
CA THR A 57 8.00 0.41 -5.64
C THR A 57 8.66 1.75 -5.37
N ASP A 58 8.08 2.54 -4.47
CA ASP A 58 8.73 3.73 -3.92
C ASP A 58 9.89 3.40 -2.96
N SER A 59 10.51 4.43 -2.40
CA SER A 59 11.59 4.29 -1.42
C SER A 59 11.18 3.48 -0.19
N PHE A 60 9.89 3.46 0.15
CA PHE A 60 9.30 2.72 1.27
C PHE A 60 8.77 1.33 0.89
N GLY A 61 8.85 0.94 -0.38
CA GLY A 61 8.36 -0.35 -0.88
C GLY A 61 6.87 -0.37 -1.27
N TYR A 62 6.21 0.78 -1.39
CA TYR A 62 4.81 0.86 -1.83
C TYR A 62 4.72 0.80 -3.35
N THR A 63 3.81 -0.05 -3.83
CA THR A 63 3.42 -0.12 -5.25
C THR A 63 2.17 0.72 -5.50
N ALA A 64 1.86 0.98 -6.78
CA ALA A 64 0.60 1.61 -7.18
C ALA A 64 -0.63 0.89 -6.59
N LEU A 65 -0.57 -0.45 -6.49
CA LEU A 65 -1.66 -1.26 -5.94
C LEU A 65 -1.88 -1.00 -4.44
N HIS A 66 -0.82 -0.74 -3.67
CA HIS A 66 -0.96 -0.36 -2.25
C HIS A 66 -1.71 0.96 -2.09
N TYR A 67 -1.39 1.94 -2.94
CA TYR A 67 -2.04 3.26 -2.91
C TYR A 67 -3.51 3.18 -3.33
N ALA A 68 -3.79 2.49 -4.44
CA ALA A 68 -5.16 2.27 -4.90
C ALA A 68 -6.01 1.51 -3.87
N ALA A 69 -5.44 0.46 -3.26
CA ALA A 69 -6.09 -0.32 -2.21
C ALA A 69 -6.33 0.47 -0.93
N ARG A 70 -5.42 1.40 -0.58
CA ARG A 70 -5.61 2.30 0.57
C ARG A 70 -6.72 3.33 0.33
N SER A 71 -6.81 3.86 -0.89
CA SER A 71 -7.76 4.92 -1.25
C SER A 71 -9.14 4.41 -1.65
N GLY A 72 -9.31 3.10 -1.90
CA GLY A 72 -10.63 2.55 -2.28
C GLY A 72 -10.90 2.58 -3.78
N HIS A 73 -9.88 2.73 -4.63
CA HIS A 73 -10.06 2.82 -6.08
C HIS A 73 -10.10 1.43 -6.74
N TYR A 74 -11.27 0.79 -6.68
CA TYR A 74 -11.50 -0.54 -7.25
C TYR A 74 -11.03 -0.66 -8.72
N ALA A 75 -11.46 0.25 -9.59
CA ALA A 75 -11.16 0.18 -11.02
C ALA A 75 -9.65 0.30 -11.32
N VAL A 76 -8.92 1.05 -10.49
CA VAL A 76 -7.44 1.13 -10.59
C VAL A 76 -6.80 -0.17 -10.09
N CYS A 77 -7.29 -0.74 -8.99
CA CYS A 77 -6.80 -2.04 -8.49
C CYS A 77 -6.99 -3.13 -9.53
N GLU A 78 -8.19 -3.23 -10.11
CA GLU A 78 -8.52 -4.18 -11.17
C GLU A 78 -7.59 -4.02 -12.38
N LEU A 79 -7.41 -2.79 -12.87
CA LEU A 79 -6.51 -2.50 -13.98
C LEU A 79 -5.07 -2.93 -13.67
N LEU A 80 -4.55 -2.58 -12.49
CA LEU A 80 -3.18 -2.95 -12.09
C LEU A 80 -3.00 -4.48 -12.05
N LEU A 81 -3.95 -5.20 -11.45
CA LEU A 81 -3.94 -6.65 -11.36
C LEU A 81 -4.01 -7.31 -12.74
N GLN A 82 -4.89 -6.83 -13.63
CA GLN A 82 -4.97 -7.28 -15.03
C GLN A 82 -3.66 -7.08 -15.81
N ARG A 83 -2.87 -6.07 -15.42
CA ARG A 83 -1.58 -5.75 -16.04
C ARG A 83 -0.39 -6.43 -15.37
N GLY A 84 -0.64 -7.37 -14.44
CA GLY A 84 0.41 -8.17 -13.81
C GLY A 84 0.99 -7.57 -12.54
N ALA A 85 0.27 -6.67 -11.87
CA ALA A 85 0.62 -6.27 -10.51
C ALA A 85 0.54 -7.48 -9.56
N ASN A 86 1.58 -7.69 -8.77
CA ASN A 86 1.65 -8.72 -7.74
C ASN A 86 1.02 -8.18 -6.43
N PRO A 87 -0.09 -8.76 -5.95
CA PRO A 87 -0.77 -8.30 -4.73
C PRO A 87 0.00 -8.58 -3.44
N ASP A 88 0.96 -9.50 -3.46
CA ASP A 88 1.72 -9.97 -2.29
C ASP A 88 3.05 -9.24 -2.08
N ILE A 89 3.33 -8.20 -2.88
CA ILE A 89 4.49 -7.33 -2.62
C ILE A 89 4.35 -6.72 -1.23
N LYS A 90 5.42 -6.86 -0.43
CA LYS A 90 5.50 -6.35 0.93
C LYS A 90 6.25 -5.01 0.94
N THR A 91 5.72 -4.04 1.67
CA THR A 91 6.45 -2.77 1.91
C THR A 91 7.70 -3.00 2.76
N LYS A 92 8.73 -2.16 2.58
CA LYS A 92 9.99 -2.27 3.32
C LYS A 92 9.83 -1.87 4.78
N SER A 93 9.00 -0.87 5.06
CA SER A 93 8.87 -0.28 6.40
C SER A 93 8.01 -1.08 7.37
N GLY A 94 7.18 -2.00 6.87
CA GLY A 94 6.27 -2.76 7.75
C GLY A 94 5.82 -4.11 7.20
N GLY A 95 6.38 -4.58 6.09
CA GLY A 95 5.97 -5.85 5.50
C GLY A 95 4.49 -5.88 5.08
N ILE A 96 3.88 -4.72 4.85
CA ILE A 96 2.44 -4.59 4.61
C ILE A 96 2.18 -4.94 3.14
N THR A 97 1.10 -5.69 2.86
CA THR A 97 0.63 -5.95 1.50
C THR A 97 -0.57 -5.06 1.14
N SER A 98 -0.97 -5.05 -0.14
CA SER A 98 -2.17 -4.32 -0.58
C SER A 98 -3.44 -4.82 0.13
N LEU A 99 -3.51 -6.11 0.44
CA LEU A 99 -4.61 -6.73 1.18
C LEU A 99 -4.72 -6.20 2.62
N HIS A 100 -3.59 -6.03 3.32
CA HIS A 100 -3.60 -5.40 4.64
C HIS A 100 -4.18 -3.98 4.62
N ARG A 101 -3.84 -3.18 3.59
CA ARG A 101 -4.35 -1.82 3.42
C ARG A 101 -5.85 -1.81 3.14
N ALA A 102 -6.33 -2.67 2.25
CA ALA A 102 -7.75 -2.81 1.96
C ALA A 102 -8.55 -3.25 3.20
N CYS A 103 -8.04 -4.24 3.95
CA CYS A 103 -8.66 -4.72 5.19
C CYS A 103 -8.65 -3.69 6.31
N TYR A 104 -7.59 -2.89 6.45
CA TYR A 104 -7.53 -1.81 7.44
C TYR A 104 -8.56 -0.71 7.13
N GLN A 105 -8.69 -0.34 5.85
CA GLN A 105 -9.55 0.75 5.41
C GLN A 105 -11.03 0.37 5.25
N GLY A 106 -11.35 -0.93 5.21
CA GLY A 106 -12.73 -1.38 5.08
C GLY A 106 -13.23 -1.54 3.65
N HIS A 107 -12.33 -1.60 2.66
CA HIS A 107 -12.71 -1.65 1.24
C HIS A 107 -13.04 -3.07 0.78
N LEU A 108 -14.24 -3.57 1.11
CA LEU A 108 -14.69 -4.94 0.84
C LEU A 108 -14.50 -5.36 -0.64
N SER A 109 -14.91 -4.53 -1.60
CA SER A 109 -14.77 -4.85 -3.03
C SER A 109 -13.32 -5.01 -3.46
N ILE A 110 -12.38 -4.29 -2.82
CA ILE A 110 -10.95 -4.40 -3.09
C ILE A 110 -10.38 -5.67 -2.44
N VAL A 111 -10.82 -6.01 -1.22
CA VAL A 111 -10.44 -7.28 -0.59
C VAL A 111 -10.86 -8.45 -1.48
N GLN A 112 -12.09 -8.44 -2.00
CA GLN A 112 -12.60 -9.49 -2.88
C GLN A 112 -11.72 -9.66 -4.12
N ILE A 113 -11.47 -8.58 -4.88
CA ILE A 113 -10.69 -8.70 -6.10
C ILE A 113 -9.23 -9.08 -5.82
N LEU A 114 -8.62 -8.63 -4.73
CA LEU A 114 -7.28 -9.07 -4.36
C LEU A 114 -7.23 -10.59 -4.10
N LEU A 115 -8.24 -11.15 -3.43
CA LEU A 115 -8.36 -12.59 -3.20
C LEU A 115 -8.65 -13.36 -4.50
N ASP A 116 -9.47 -12.80 -5.39
CA ASP A 116 -9.74 -13.39 -6.71
C ASP A 116 -8.45 -13.52 -7.54
N TYR A 117 -7.56 -12.53 -7.41
CA TYR A 117 -6.20 -12.52 -7.99
C TYR A 117 -5.14 -13.21 -7.10
N LYS A 118 -5.58 -14.12 -6.22
CA LYS A 118 -4.71 -15.03 -5.43
C LYS A 118 -3.78 -14.35 -4.43
N ALA A 119 -4.12 -13.14 -3.95
CA ALA A 119 -3.44 -12.56 -2.80
C ALA A 119 -3.51 -13.51 -1.59
N ASP A 120 -2.40 -13.67 -0.88
CA ASP A 120 -2.33 -14.56 0.28
C ASP A 120 -2.90 -13.87 1.55
N PRO A 121 -4.06 -14.33 2.07
CA PRO A 121 -4.64 -13.77 3.30
C PRO A 121 -3.87 -14.15 4.57
N LEU A 122 -2.86 -15.03 4.47
CA LEU A 122 -2.03 -15.46 5.60
C LEU A 122 -0.68 -14.74 5.67
N THR A 123 -0.38 -13.84 4.73
CA THR A 123 0.84 -13.03 4.80
C THR A 123 0.83 -12.17 6.06
N ALA A 124 1.85 -12.30 6.91
CA ALA A 124 2.00 -11.46 8.09
C ALA A 124 2.83 -10.19 7.80
N ASP A 125 2.39 -9.07 8.35
CA ASP A 125 3.16 -7.83 8.40
C ASP A 125 4.32 -7.91 9.43
N SER A 126 5.09 -6.83 9.60
CA SER A 126 6.23 -6.80 10.53
C SER A 126 5.84 -6.97 12.00
N ASP A 127 4.59 -6.65 12.35
CA ASP A 127 4.04 -6.85 13.68
C ASP A 127 3.47 -8.28 13.87
N GLY A 128 3.61 -9.14 12.86
CA GLY A 128 2.99 -10.47 12.84
C GLY A 128 1.48 -10.42 12.60
N LYS A 129 0.91 -9.25 12.29
CA LYS A 129 -0.52 -9.10 12.05
C LYS A 129 -0.84 -9.55 10.63
N LEU A 130 -1.82 -10.43 10.51
CA LEU A 130 -2.45 -10.82 9.24
C LEU A 130 -3.47 -9.76 8.79
N PRO A 131 -3.92 -9.76 7.52
CA PRO A 131 -5.04 -8.93 7.06
C PRO A 131 -6.30 -9.08 7.92
N LEU A 132 -6.57 -10.29 8.43
CA LEU A 132 -7.69 -10.56 9.34
C LEU A 132 -7.58 -9.79 10.67
N HIS A 133 -6.37 -9.64 11.22
CA HIS A 133 -6.16 -8.84 12.43
C HIS A 133 -6.53 -7.37 12.18
N LYS A 134 -6.14 -6.81 11.02
CA LYS A 134 -6.45 -5.41 10.68
C LYS A 134 -7.95 -5.19 10.46
N ALA A 135 -8.64 -6.14 9.82
CA ALA A 135 -10.08 -6.09 9.64
C ALA A 135 -10.84 -6.18 10.98
N ALA A 136 -10.42 -7.09 11.88
CA ALA A 136 -10.98 -7.25 13.21
C ALA A 136 -10.75 -6.02 14.11
N GLU A 137 -9.53 -5.47 14.09
CA GLU A 137 -9.13 -4.26 14.84
C GLU A 137 -9.97 -3.03 14.46
N ASN A 138 -10.33 -2.90 13.18
CA ASN A 138 -11.12 -1.77 12.68
C ASN A 138 -12.63 -2.05 12.62
N GLY A 139 -13.09 -3.25 13.02
CA GLY A 139 -14.52 -3.53 13.11
C GLY A 139 -15.21 -3.90 11.78
N HIS A 140 -14.45 -4.27 10.73
CA HIS A 140 -15.00 -4.53 9.39
C HIS A 140 -15.61 -5.93 9.26
N VAL A 141 -16.84 -6.08 9.76
CA VAL A 141 -17.59 -7.35 9.84
C VAL A 141 -17.60 -8.13 8.52
N GLU A 142 -18.00 -7.51 7.41
CA GLU A 142 -18.15 -8.21 6.13
C GLU A 142 -16.81 -8.69 5.56
N ILE A 143 -15.72 -7.95 5.80
CA ILE A 143 -14.36 -8.37 5.42
C ILE A 143 -13.92 -9.56 6.28
N VAL A 144 -14.23 -9.54 7.58
CA VAL A 144 -13.95 -10.68 8.46
C VAL A 144 -14.71 -11.91 8.00
N LYS A 145 -16.01 -11.82 7.71
CA LYS A 145 -16.80 -12.93 7.15
C LYS A 145 -16.16 -13.49 5.88
N LEU A 146 -15.77 -12.61 4.96
CA LEU A 146 -15.10 -13.00 3.71
C LEU A 146 -13.78 -13.74 3.98
N LEU A 147 -12.88 -13.18 4.79
CA LEU A 147 -11.59 -13.80 5.08
C LEU A 147 -11.74 -15.14 5.84
N VAL A 148 -12.69 -15.24 6.78
CA VAL A 148 -12.97 -16.49 7.50
C VAL A 148 -13.47 -17.58 6.56
N SER A 149 -14.29 -17.22 5.56
CA SER A 149 -14.76 -18.14 4.53
C SER A 149 -13.64 -18.73 3.66
N GLN A 150 -12.51 -18.03 3.53
CA GLN A 150 -11.34 -18.47 2.75
C GLN A 150 -10.43 -19.46 3.51
N GLY A 151 -10.78 -19.80 4.75
CA GLY A 151 -10.06 -20.78 5.55
C GLY A 151 -9.72 -20.24 6.94
N GLY A 152 -10.32 -20.84 7.97
CA GLY A 152 -10.18 -20.42 9.37
C GLY A 152 -8.77 -20.53 9.98
N LYS A 153 -7.73 -20.83 9.20
CA LYS A 153 -6.33 -20.89 9.71
C LYS A 153 -5.89 -19.56 10.34
N ALA A 154 -6.34 -18.44 9.78
CA ALA A 154 -6.02 -17.12 10.30
C ALA A 154 -6.62 -16.84 11.69
N LEU A 155 -7.66 -17.58 12.12
CA LEU A 155 -8.36 -17.37 13.40
C LEU A 155 -7.48 -17.68 14.62
N SER A 156 -6.55 -18.63 14.49
CA SER A 156 -5.70 -19.10 15.59
C SER A 156 -4.27 -18.55 15.52
N MET A 157 -3.91 -17.80 14.48
CA MET A 157 -2.58 -17.23 14.34
C MET A 157 -2.47 -15.97 15.19
N ALA A 158 -1.49 -15.92 16.08
CA ALA A 158 -1.23 -14.77 16.92
C ALA A 158 -0.25 -13.80 16.25
N ASP A 159 -0.45 -12.50 16.50
CA ASP A 159 0.54 -11.46 16.19
C ASP A 159 1.78 -11.55 17.11
N ASN A 160 2.79 -10.70 16.88
CA ASN A 160 4.01 -10.70 17.69
C ASN A 160 3.78 -10.36 19.17
N LYS A 161 2.59 -9.86 19.53
CA LYS A 161 2.17 -9.60 20.92
C LYS A 161 1.40 -10.77 21.53
N GLY A 162 1.26 -11.88 20.81
CA GLY A 162 0.51 -13.05 21.26
C GLY A 162 -1.01 -12.89 21.14
N ARG A 163 -1.50 -11.89 20.42
CA ARG A 163 -2.94 -11.63 20.26
C ARG A 163 -3.45 -12.29 19.01
N ILE A 164 -4.55 -13.04 19.12
CA ILE A 164 -5.27 -13.57 17.96
C ILE A 164 -6.23 -12.50 17.39
N PRO A 165 -6.84 -12.70 16.20
CA PRO A 165 -7.76 -11.71 15.64
C PRO A 165 -8.93 -11.37 16.59
N LEU A 166 -9.42 -12.35 17.35
CA LEU A 166 -10.48 -12.15 18.35
C LEU A 166 -10.08 -11.18 19.48
N ASP A 167 -8.81 -11.15 19.87
CA ASP A 167 -8.29 -10.24 20.90
C ASP A 167 -8.14 -8.81 20.38
N CYS A 168 -8.08 -8.63 19.06
CA CYS A 168 -8.00 -7.31 18.45
C CYS A 168 -9.37 -6.64 18.29
N VAL A 169 -10.47 -7.39 18.46
CA VAL A 169 -11.84 -6.87 18.30
C VAL A 169 -12.18 -5.93 19.46
N SER A 170 -12.73 -4.75 19.14
CA SER A 170 -13.28 -3.84 20.15
C SER A 170 -14.34 -4.52 21.01
N SER A 171 -14.33 -4.29 22.32
CA SER A 171 -15.25 -4.91 23.28
C SER A 171 -16.73 -4.73 22.95
N ASN A 172 -17.08 -3.70 22.18
CA ASN A 172 -18.46 -3.38 21.82
C ASN A 172 -18.95 -4.10 20.54
N ASN A 173 -18.06 -4.74 19.77
CA ASN A 173 -18.43 -5.40 18.52
C ASN A 173 -18.74 -6.88 18.76
N LEU A 174 -19.93 -7.15 19.31
CA LEU A 174 -20.38 -8.49 19.66
C LEU A 174 -20.45 -9.42 18.43
N GLU A 175 -20.88 -8.90 17.29
CA GLU A 175 -20.99 -9.68 16.04
C GLU A 175 -19.63 -10.23 15.60
N LEU A 176 -18.58 -9.41 15.61
CA LEU A 176 -17.22 -9.88 15.30
C LEU A 176 -16.71 -10.92 16.29
N ARG A 177 -17.05 -10.77 17.58
CA ARG A 177 -16.64 -11.74 18.59
C ARG A 177 -17.31 -13.09 18.38
N GLU A 178 -18.56 -13.12 17.94
CA GLU A 178 -19.26 -14.36 17.58
C GLU A 178 -18.65 -15.01 16.33
N LEU A 179 -18.33 -14.21 15.31
CA LEU A 179 -17.76 -14.72 14.05
C LEU A 179 -16.36 -15.31 14.19
N LEU A 180 -15.55 -14.75 15.09
CA LEU A 180 -14.16 -15.15 15.29
C LEU A 180 -13.98 -16.22 16.38
N GLN A 181 -15.07 -16.70 16.99
CA GLN A 181 -14.98 -17.83 17.91
C GLN A 181 -14.46 -19.09 17.18
N PRO A 182 -13.49 -19.81 17.77
CA PRO A 182 -13.11 -21.12 17.25
C PRO A 182 -14.34 -22.04 17.29
N ARG A 183 -14.68 -22.62 16.13
CA ARG A 183 -15.76 -23.61 15.99
C ARG A 183 -15.27 -25.02 16.24
#